data_AF-A0A3A4S562-F1
#
_entry.id   AF-A0A3A4S562-F1
#
_cell.length_a   1.000
_cell.length_b   1.000
_cell.length_c   1.000
_cell.angle_alpha   90.00
_cell.angle_beta   90.00
_cell.angle_gamma   90.00
#
_symmetry.space_group_name_H-M   'P 1'
#
loop_
_entity.id
_entity.type
_entity.pdbx_description
1 polymer ?
#
loop_
_entity_poly.entity_id
_entity_poly.type
_entity_poly.pdbx_seq_one_letter_code
_entity_poly.pdbx_strand_id
1 'polypeptide(L)'
;AKQEQEQHKPADKVLVDPAKGIDEATKKAIEENVKEVNPGSTVVVDENGNATVTTPATGDKPANTATIPAKDLVKNEADASQA
;
A
#
# COMPACT_ATOMS: atom_id res chain seq x y z
N ALA A 1 11.38 -10.33 19.29
CA ALA A 1 11.62 -9.59 18.04
C ALA A 1 10.26 -9.36 17.39
N LYS A 2 9.95 -8.13 16.96
CA LYS A 2 8.87 -7.96 15.99
C LYS A 2 9.27 -8.83 14.81
N GLN A 3 8.58 -9.94 14.59
CA GLN A 3 8.68 -10.61 13.30
C GLN A 3 8.05 -9.64 12.31
N GLU A 4 8.87 -8.77 11.75
CA GLU A 4 8.61 -8.12 10.48
C GLU A 4 8.53 -9.25 9.47
N GLN A 5 7.36 -9.91 9.37
CA GLN A 5 7.04 -10.66 8.18
C GLN A 5 6.87 -9.63 7.06
N GLU A 6 8.00 -9.34 6.42
CA GLU A 6 8.20 -9.09 4.99
C GLU A 6 6.97 -8.54 4.25
N GLN A 7 6.55 -7.34 4.64
CA GLN A 7 5.62 -6.54 3.86
C GLN A 7 6.39 -5.35 3.34
N HIS A 8 6.75 -5.42 2.07
CA HIS A 8 7.57 -4.41 1.44
C HIS A 8 6.69 -3.20 1.17
N LYS A 9 7.11 -2.05 1.69
CA LYS A 9 6.53 -0.76 1.29
C LYS A 9 7.12 -0.40 -0.06
N PRO A 10 6.31 -0.01 -1.06
CA PRO A 10 6.85 0.50 -2.31
C PRO A 10 7.67 1.76 -2.03
N ALA A 11 8.79 1.91 -2.76
CA ALA A 11 9.60 3.12 -2.67
C ALA A 11 8.87 4.31 -3.32
N ASP A 12 8.13 4.04 -4.40
CA ASP A 12 7.37 5.03 -5.14
C ASP A 12 5.96 5.20 -4.57
N LYS A 13 5.67 6.45 -4.18
CA LYS A 13 4.35 6.88 -3.72
C LYS A 13 3.50 7.39 -4.87
N VAL A 14 2.20 7.09 -4.82
CA VAL A 14 1.20 7.56 -5.77
C VAL A 14 0.88 9.03 -5.49
N LEU A 15 0.87 9.84 -6.55
CA LEU A 15 0.48 11.24 -6.45
C LEU A 15 -1.03 11.36 -6.37
N VAL A 16 -1.52 12.07 -5.36
CA VAL A 16 -2.94 12.32 -5.14
C VAL A 16 -3.27 13.74 -5.59
N ASP A 17 -4.22 13.85 -6.51
CA ASP A 17 -4.81 15.12 -6.89
C ASP A 17 -5.66 15.63 -5.70
N PRO A 18 -5.30 16.74 -5.06
CA PRO A 18 -6.01 17.22 -3.87
C PRO A 18 -7.48 17.61 -4.17
N ALA A 19 -7.84 17.89 -5.43
CA ALA A 19 -9.21 18.18 -5.81
C ALA A 19 -10.08 16.93 -5.93
N LYS A 20 -9.47 15.75 -6.12
CA LYS A 20 -10.17 14.46 -6.29
C LYS A 20 -10.01 13.53 -5.10
N GLY A 21 -8.95 13.69 -4.30
CA GLY A 21 -8.62 12.77 -3.22
C GLY A 21 -8.24 11.38 -3.74
N ILE A 22 -8.51 10.35 -2.94
CA ILE A 22 -8.24 8.94 -3.30
C ILE A 22 -9.38 8.40 -4.16
N ASP A 23 -9.32 8.66 -5.46
CA ASP A 23 -10.24 8.13 -6.46
C ASP A 23 -9.87 6.70 -6.91
N GLU A 24 -10.70 6.07 -7.74
CA GLU A 24 -10.48 4.70 -8.22
C GLU A 24 -9.15 4.54 -8.98
N ALA A 25 -8.72 5.53 -9.75
CA ALA A 25 -7.44 5.46 -10.46
C ALA A 25 -6.27 5.49 -9.47
N THR A 26 -6.36 6.35 -8.45
CA THR A 26 -5.38 6.41 -7.35
C THR A 26 -5.32 5.09 -6.58
N LYS A 27 -6.47 4.50 -6.22
CA LYS A 27 -6.50 3.19 -5.54
C LYS A 27 -5.85 2.09 -6.37
N LYS A 28 -6.14 2.05 -7.67
CA LYS A 28 -5.55 1.06 -8.58
C LYS A 28 -4.02 1.22 -8.67
N ALA A 29 -3.52 2.44 -8.76
CA ALA A 29 -2.08 2.70 -8.75
C ALA A 29 -1.41 2.27 -7.44
N ILE A 30 -2.07 2.50 -6.29
CA ILE A 30 -1.58 2.04 -4.98
C ILE A 30 -1.52 0.51 -4.96
N GLU A 31 -2.59 -0.16 -5.41
CA GLU A 31 -2.66 -1.62 -5.45
C GLU A 31 -1.54 -2.21 -6.30
N GLU A 32 -1.30 -1.68 -7.50
CA GLU A 32 -0.25 -2.14 -8.40
C GLU A 32 1.15 -1.97 -7.81
N ASN A 33 1.47 -0.80 -7.26
CA ASN A 33 2.77 -0.55 -6.62
C ASN A 33 3.01 -1.48 -5.42
N VAL A 34 2.01 -1.67 -4.57
CA VAL A 34 2.13 -2.56 -3.41
C VAL A 34 2.26 -4.02 -3.86
N LYS A 35 1.51 -4.44 -4.88
CA LYS A 35 1.57 -5.81 -5.39
C LYS A 35 2.92 -6.13 -6.04
N GLU A 36 3.54 -5.18 -6.72
CA GLU A 36 4.85 -5.35 -7.37
C GLU A 36 5.93 -5.73 -6.34
N VAL A 37 5.92 -5.09 -5.18
CA VAL A 37 6.88 -5.36 -4.11
C VAL A 37 6.43 -6.47 -3.14
N ASN A 38 5.19 -6.97 -3.27
CA ASN A 38 4.65 -8.07 -2.47
C ASN A 38 4.14 -9.22 -3.36
N PRO A 39 5.04 -9.93 -4.09
CA PRO A 39 4.65 -10.98 -5.01
C PRO A 39 4.00 -12.17 -4.29
N GLY A 40 2.95 -12.75 -4.90
CA GLY A 40 2.23 -13.88 -4.34
C GLY A 40 1.21 -13.52 -3.24
N SER A 41 1.12 -12.24 -2.87
CA SER A 41 0.10 -11.73 -1.95
C SER A 41 -1.11 -11.16 -2.70
N THR A 42 -2.25 -11.09 -2.01
CA THR A 42 -3.39 -10.27 -2.44
C THR A 42 -3.30 -8.89 -1.79
N VAL A 43 -3.69 -7.86 -2.53
CA VAL A 43 -3.69 -6.47 -2.06
C VAL A 43 -5.10 -5.92 -2.22
N VAL A 44 -5.61 -5.28 -1.18
CA VAL A 44 -6.89 -4.56 -1.21
C VAL A 44 -6.65 -3.16 -0.67
N VAL A 45 -7.10 -2.15 -1.42
CA VAL A 45 -6.97 -0.74 -1.02
C VAL A 45 -8.32 -0.21 -0.56
N ASP A 46 -8.36 0.35 0.65
CA ASP A 46 -9.58 0.94 1.22
C ASP A 46 -9.86 2.36 0.68
N GLU A 47 -10.96 2.97 1.11
CA GLU A 47 -11.35 4.33 0.71
C GLU A 47 -10.38 5.42 1.17
N ASN A 48 -9.62 5.16 2.22
CA ASN A 48 -8.62 6.10 2.74
C ASN A 48 -7.25 5.90 2.08
N GLY A 49 -7.11 4.92 1.18
CA GLY A 49 -5.86 4.59 0.52
C GLY A 49 -4.93 3.69 1.34
N ASN A 50 -5.39 3.06 2.42
CA ASN A 50 -4.58 2.05 3.11
C ASN A 50 -4.63 0.74 2.32
N ALA A 51 -3.47 0.09 2.14
CA ALA A 51 -3.38 -1.19 1.48
C ALA A 51 -3.30 -2.31 2.52
N THR A 52 -4.23 -3.26 2.48
CA THR A 52 -4.14 -4.51 3.23
C THR A 52 -3.55 -5.58 2.32
N VAL A 53 -2.43 -6.16 2.74
CA VAL A 53 -1.72 -7.19 2.01
C VAL A 53 -1.89 -8.52 2.76
N THR A 54 -2.40 -9.53 2.06
CA THR A 54 -2.57 -10.89 2.59
C THR A 54 -1.68 -11.85 1.82
N THR A 55 -0.71 -12.43 2.53
CA THR A 55 0.16 -13.47 2.00
C THR A 55 -0.42 -14.83 2.38
N PRO A 56 -0.75 -15.71 1.42
CA PRO A 56 -1.30 -17.02 1.73
C PRO A 56 -0.26 -17.91 2.41
N ALA A 57 -0.72 -18.95 3.11
CA ALA A 57 0.16 -19.95 3.69
C ALA A 57 0.95 -20.68 2.59
N THR A 58 2.23 -20.92 2.82
CA THR A 58 3.11 -21.66 1.89
C THR A 58 3.93 -22.69 2.65
N GLY A 59 3.62 -23.98 2.45
CA GLY A 59 4.28 -25.07 3.17
C GLY A 59 4.19 -24.86 4.68
N ASP A 60 5.34 -24.60 5.31
CA ASP A 60 5.49 -24.40 6.75
C ASP A 60 5.23 -22.96 7.23
N LYS A 61 5.04 -22.00 6.32
CA LYS A 61 4.73 -20.60 6.69
C LYS A 61 3.20 -20.40 6.79
N PRO A 62 2.67 -19.94 7.94
CA PRO A 62 1.26 -19.62 8.07
C PRO A 62 0.89 -18.41 7.21
N ALA A 63 -0.40 -18.28 6.87
CA ALA A 63 -0.91 -17.08 6.22
C ALA A 63 -0.69 -15.86 7.12
N ASN A 64 -0.50 -14.70 6.51
CA ASN A 64 -0.29 -13.46 7.22
C ASN A 64 -1.01 -12.30 6.53
N THR A 65 -1.52 -11.37 7.33
CA THR A 65 -2.19 -10.16 6.85
C THR A 65 -1.66 -8.97 7.62
N ALA A 66 -1.34 -7.90 6.91
CA ALA A 66 -0.97 -6.63 7.51
C ALA A 66 -1.38 -5.45 6.61
N THR A 67 -1.37 -4.27 7.21
CA THR A 67 -1.87 -3.04 6.58
C THR A 67 -0.73 -2.05 6.44
N ILE A 68 -0.53 -1.55 5.22
CA ILE A 68 0.35 -0.43 4.91
C ILE A 68 -0.51 0.85 4.91
N PRO A 69 -0.22 1.83 5.77
CA PRO A 69 -1.05 3.01 5.89
C PRO A 69 -0.87 3.94 4.66
N ALA A 70 -1.93 4.66 4.29
CA ALA A 70 -1.94 5.54 3.12
C ALA A 70 -0.79 6.55 3.10
N LYS A 71 -0.40 7.10 4.26
CA LYS A 71 0.74 8.04 4.40
C LYS A 71 2.07 7.49 3.85
N ASP A 72 2.21 6.17 3.80
CA ASP A 72 3.40 5.49 3.28
C ASP A 72 3.26 5.18 1.78
N LEU A 73 2.06 5.31 1.22
CA LEU A 73 1.71 4.92 -0.15
C LEU A 73 1.39 6.12 -1.06
N VAL A 74 0.97 7.24 -0.49
CA VAL A 74 0.58 8.43 -1.24
C VAL A 74 1.38 9.66 -0.86
N LYS A 75 1.46 10.59 -1.80
CA LYS A 75 1.95 11.96 -1.63
C LYS A 75 0.93 12.92 -2.23
N ASN A 76 0.66 14.03 -1.55
CA ASN A 76 -0.14 15.12 -2.11
C ASN A 76 0.79 16.20 -2.67
N GLU A 77 0.42 16.83 -3.78
CA GLU A 77 1.14 18.02 -4.27
C GLU A 77 1.09 19.18 -3.25
N ALA A 78 0.05 19.23 -2.43
CA ALA A 78 -0.07 20.19 -1.32
C ALA A 78 0.99 19.98 -0.22
N ASP A 79 1.50 18.76 -0.05
CA ASP A 79 2.57 18.43 0.91
C ASP A 79 3.93 18.96 0.44
N ALA A 80 4.11 19.17 -0.87
CA ALA A 80 5.31 19.81 -1.43
C ALA A 80 5.34 21.34 -1.20
N SER A 81 4.32 21.91 -0.56
CA SER A 81 4.18 23.36 -0.32
C SER A 81 4.08 23.75 1.16
N GLN A 82 4.25 22.82 2.11
CA GLN A 82 4.31 23.17 3.53
C GLN A 82 5.63 22.69 4.16
N ALA A 83 6.48 23.68 4.46
CA ALA A 83 7.80 23.69 5.10
C ALA A 83 9.03 23.51 4.20
#